data_AF-A0AAW8F0N9-F1
#
_entry.id   AF-A0AAW8F0N9-F1
#
_cell.length_a   1.000
_cell.length_b   1.000
_cell.length_c   1.000
_cell.angle_alpha   90.00
_cell.angle_beta   90.00
_cell.angle_gamma   90.00
#
_symmetry.space_group_name_H-M   'P 1'
#
loop_
_entity.id
_entity.type
_entity.pdbx_description
1 polymer ?
#
loop_
_entity_poly.entity_id
_entity_poly.type
_entity_poly.pdbx_seq_one_letter_code
_entity_poly.pdbx_strand_id
1 'polypeptide(L)'
;MDRTLVLNAQLAIARGHRVEVSERIVEGGEPAVLSIVDLDTGIRYRRAEEPRGEIVRWMGRVLECTVMLGGVGAHTELAVAPDASGGTGARTALREADAAVDAAKAEADRWGGTDKAPEEPVDRIW
;
A
#
# COMPACT_ATOMS: atom_id res chain seq x y z
N MET A 1 -4.20 -6.54 -10.24
CA MET A 1 -5.41 -6.23 -11.02
C MET A 1 -5.46 -4.72 -11.15
N ASP A 2 -5.67 -4.22 -12.36
CA ASP A 2 -5.83 -2.80 -12.66
C ASP A 2 -7.19 -2.28 -12.18
N ARG A 3 -7.28 -0.97 -11.95
CA ARG A 3 -8.50 -0.27 -11.56
C ARG A 3 -8.76 0.86 -12.55
N THR A 4 -9.98 0.90 -13.09
CA THR A 4 -10.44 2.01 -13.94
C THR A 4 -11.22 2.99 -13.08
N LEU A 5 -10.80 4.26 -13.09
CA LEU A 5 -11.45 5.36 -12.39
C LEU A 5 -12.14 6.26 -13.42
N VAL A 6 -13.44 6.52 -13.23
CA VAL A 6 -14.20 7.44 -14.07
C VAL A 6 -14.50 8.71 -13.27
N LEU A 7 -14.05 9.84 -13.81
CA LEU A 7 -14.08 11.13 -13.14
C LEU A 7 -14.87 12.12 -13.99
N ASN A 8 -15.93 12.70 -13.43
CA ASN A 8 -16.70 13.77 -14.07
C ASN A 8 -15.94 15.11 -14.00
N ALA A 9 -14.69 15.11 -14.44
CA ALA A 9 -13.79 16.26 -14.46
C ALA A 9 -12.75 16.06 -15.56
N GLN A 10 -12.14 17.16 -16.01
CA GLN A 10 -11.03 17.13 -16.95
C GLN A 10 -9.72 17.19 -16.17
N LEU A 11 -8.95 16.11 -16.22
CA LEU A 11 -7.63 16.03 -15.63
C LEU A 11 -6.71 15.23 -16.54
N ALA A 12 -5.47 15.68 -16.64
CA ALA A 12 -4.45 15.03 -17.43
C ALA A 12 -3.33 14.60 -16.50
N ILE A 13 -3.08 13.29 -16.44
CA ILE A 13 -1.97 12.70 -15.71
C ILE A 13 -1.22 11.80 -16.68
N ALA A 14 0.09 12.01 -16.82
CA ALA A 14 0.86 11.27 -17.80
C ALA A 14 1.01 9.79 -17.40
N ARG A 15 1.11 8.93 -18.42
CA ARG A 15 1.38 7.51 -18.23
C ARG A 15 2.68 7.29 -17.43
N GLY A 16 2.63 6.36 -16.49
CA GLY A 16 3.75 6.00 -15.62
C GLY A 16 3.85 6.83 -14.33
N HIS A 17 3.14 7.97 -14.25
CA HIS A 17 3.10 8.78 -13.03
C HIS A 17 2.48 7.99 -11.88
N ARG A 18 3.05 8.21 -10.69
CA ARG A 18 2.54 7.72 -9.42
C ARG A 18 1.41 8.63 -8.97
N VAL A 19 0.34 8.01 -8.53
CA VAL A 19 -0.83 8.72 -8.03
C VAL A 19 -1.19 8.24 -6.64
N GLU A 20 -1.61 9.17 -5.78
CA GLU A 20 -2.38 8.87 -4.59
C GLU A 20 -3.85 9.17 -4.88
N VAL A 21 -4.72 8.19 -4.63
CA VAL A 21 -6.17 8.29 -4.83
C VAL A 21 -6.86 8.23 -3.48
N SER A 22 -7.77 9.17 -3.23
CA SER A 22 -8.69 9.11 -2.09
C SER A 22 -10.08 8.80 -2.58
N GLU A 23 -10.68 7.74 -2.06
CA GLU A 23 -12.02 7.28 -2.40
C GLU A 23 -12.91 7.28 -1.16
N ARG A 24 -14.19 7.61 -1.36
CA ARG A 24 -15.22 7.33 -0.38
C ARG A 24 -15.76 5.93 -0.61
N ILE A 25 -15.79 5.13 0.45
CA ILE A 25 -16.51 3.85 0.45
C ILE A 25 -17.82 4.05 1.19
N VAL A 26 -18.92 3.62 0.59
CA VAL A 26 -20.25 3.60 1.22
C VAL A 26 -20.72 2.15 1.22
N GLU A 27 -21.22 1.67 2.34
CA GLU A 27 -21.76 0.31 2.44
C GLU A 27 -22.92 0.13 1.45
N GLY A 28 -22.78 -0.82 0.51
CA GLY A 28 -23.76 -1.08 -0.55
C GLY A 28 -23.80 -0.05 -1.69
N GLY A 29 -22.88 0.92 -1.73
CA GLY A 29 -22.78 1.93 -2.79
C GLY A 29 -21.49 1.81 -3.61
N GLU A 30 -21.48 2.45 -4.78
CA GLU A 30 -20.29 2.53 -5.63
C GLU A 30 -19.22 3.44 -5.01
N PRO A 31 -17.93 3.04 -5.02
CA PRO A 31 -16.85 3.88 -4.54
C PRO A 31 -16.73 5.15 -5.39
N ALA A 32 -16.59 6.30 -4.72
CA ALA A 32 -16.51 7.60 -5.39
C ALA A 32 -15.13 8.23 -5.18
N VAL A 33 -14.44 8.57 -6.27
CA VAL A 33 -13.15 9.27 -6.18
C VAL A 33 -13.35 10.72 -5.73
N LEU A 34 -12.65 11.09 -4.67
CA LEU A 34 -12.71 12.41 -4.03
C LEU A 34 -11.54 13.30 -4.46
N SER A 35 -10.34 12.72 -4.50
CA SER A 35 -9.14 13.40 -4.97
C SER A 35 -8.12 12.46 -5.56
N ILE A 36 -7.35 12.99 -6.51
CA ILE A 36 -6.17 12.35 -7.08
C ILE A 36 -5.01 13.34 -6.97
N VAL A 37 -3.88 12.87 -6.46
CA VAL A 37 -2.62 13.62 -6.44
C VAL A 37 -1.66 12.95 -7.38
N ASP A 38 -1.18 13.67 -8.40
CA ASP A 38 -0.03 13.26 -9.18
C ASP A 38 1.23 13.52 -8.35
N LEU A 39 1.89 12.46 -7.90
CA LEU A 39 3.03 12.52 -7.00
C LEU A 39 4.33 12.88 -7.73
N ASP A 40 4.37 12.78 -9.05
CA ASP A 40 5.54 13.14 -9.84
C ASP A 40 5.52 14.63 -10.23
N THR A 41 4.33 15.24 -10.37
CA THR A 41 4.20 16.70 -10.63
C THR A 41 3.78 17.52 -9.42
N GLY A 42 3.22 16.89 -8.38
CA GLY A 42 2.64 17.55 -7.21
C GLY A 42 1.25 18.16 -7.45
N ILE A 43 0.67 17.99 -8.65
CA ILE A 43 -0.65 18.53 -8.99
C ILE A 43 -1.74 17.72 -8.26
N ARG A 44 -2.67 18.43 -7.61
CA ARG A 44 -3.78 17.83 -6.88
C ARG A 44 -5.12 18.20 -7.51
N TYR A 45 -5.84 17.17 -7.92
CA TYR A 45 -7.23 17.25 -8.38
C TYR A 45 -8.15 16.87 -7.22
N ARG A 46 -9.08 17.75 -6.84
CA ARG A 46 -9.99 17.53 -5.71
C ARG A 46 -11.40 18.01 -6.06
N ARG A 47 -12.42 17.25 -5.67
CA ARG A 47 -13.80 17.74 -5.70
C ARG A 47 -13.98 18.88 -4.69
N ALA A 48 -14.69 19.93 -5.09
CA ALA A 48 -14.94 21.08 -4.21
C ALA A 48 -15.86 20.74 -3.02
N GLU A 49 -16.67 19.69 -3.14
CA GLU A 49 -17.60 19.26 -2.10
C GLU A 49 -16.88 18.47 -1.00
N GLU A 50 -17.26 18.76 0.25
CA GLU A 50 -16.65 18.15 1.42
C GLU A 50 -17.17 16.72 1.62
N PRO A 51 -16.30 15.71 1.57
CA PRO A 51 -16.73 14.32 1.62
C PRO A 51 -17.24 13.95 3.01
N ARG A 52 -18.40 13.30 3.05
CA ARG A 52 -18.95 12.64 4.25
C ARG A 52 -18.78 11.13 4.12
N GLY A 53 -18.32 10.47 5.18
CA GLY A 53 -18.14 9.01 5.25
C GLY A 53 -16.69 8.57 5.44
N GLU A 54 -16.46 7.25 5.39
CA GLU A 54 -15.11 6.68 5.45
C GLU A 54 -14.35 6.96 4.16
N ILE A 55 -13.09 7.39 4.32
CA ILE A 55 -12.19 7.72 3.21
C ILE A 55 -11.03 6.75 3.24
N VAL A 56 -10.86 6.02 2.14
CA VAL A 56 -9.73 5.12 1.93
C VAL A 56 -8.74 5.78 0.97
N ARG A 57 -7.45 5.63 1.26
CA ARG A 57 -6.36 6.10 0.42
C ARG A 57 -5.53 4.94 -0.09
N TRP A 58 -5.14 5.01 -1.35
CA TRP A 58 -4.25 4.03 -1.96
C TRP A 58 -3.39 4.69 -3.03
N MET A 59 -2.28 4.03 -3.35
CA MET A 59 -1.31 4.49 -4.34
C MET A 59 -1.30 3.56 -5.55
N GLY A 60 -0.90 4.08 -6.69
CA GLY A 60 -0.70 3.27 -7.88
C GLY A 60 0.01 4.03 -8.99
N ARG A 61 0.12 3.39 -10.16
CA ARG A 61 0.71 3.98 -11.36
C ARG A 61 -0.29 4.07 -12.49
N VAL A 62 -0.29 5.22 -13.17
CA VAL A 62 -1.14 5.44 -14.34
C VAL A 62 -0.66 4.57 -15.50
N LEU A 63 -1.56 3.71 -15.99
CA LEU A 63 -1.35 2.90 -17.20
C LEU A 63 -1.83 3.66 -18.43
N GLU A 64 -2.98 4.33 -18.32
CA GLU A 64 -3.64 5.06 -19.38
C GLU A 64 -4.51 6.18 -18.79
N CYS A 65 -4.61 7.30 -19.49
CA CYS A 65 -5.44 8.44 -19.14
C CYS A 65 -6.13 8.96 -20.39
N THR A 66 -7.45 8.81 -20.45
CA THR A 66 -8.28 9.22 -21.59
C THR A 66 -9.20 10.35 -21.14
N VAL A 67 -9.04 11.52 -21.74
CA VAL A 67 -9.87 12.70 -21.45
C VAL A 67 -10.90 12.87 -22.56
N MET A 68 -12.16 12.66 -22.22
CA MET A 68 -13.29 12.91 -23.12
C MET A 68 -13.70 14.37 -23.05
N LEU A 69 -13.50 15.10 -24.15
CA LEU A 69 -13.78 16.52 -24.27
C LEU A 69 -15.12 16.77 -24.99
N GLY A 70 -15.84 17.81 -24.55
CA GLY A 70 -17.04 18.33 -25.21
C GLY A 70 -18.36 17.68 -24.79
N GLY A 71 -19.43 18.48 -24.74
CA GLY A 71 -20.82 18.02 -24.57
C GLY A 71 -21.23 17.56 -23.17
N VAL A 72 -22.46 17.04 -23.10
CA VAL A 72 -22.98 16.32 -21.92
C VAL A 72 -22.25 14.99 -21.84
N GLY A 73 -21.51 14.78 -20.75
CA GLY A 73 -20.70 13.57 -20.55
C GLY A 73 -19.20 13.75 -20.71
N ALA A 74 -18.67 14.98 -20.68
CA ALA A 74 -17.23 15.17 -20.53
C ALA A 74 -16.73 14.54 -19.22
N HIS A 75 -15.77 13.63 -19.33
CA HIS A 75 -15.20 12.87 -18.20
C HIS A 75 -13.76 12.46 -18.51
N THR A 76 -13.05 12.00 -17.49
CA THR A 76 -11.75 11.37 -17.63
C THR A 76 -11.85 9.92 -17.17
N GLU A 77 -11.34 9.00 -17.98
CA GLU A 77 -11.11 7.61 -17.61
C GLU A 77 -9.62 7.42 -17.32
N LEU A 78 -9.30 6.88 -16.15
CA LEU A 78 -7.94 6.65 -15.70
C LEU A 78 -7.74 5.18 -15.34
N ALA A 79 -6.93 4.46 -16.10
CA ALA A 79 -6.52 3.11 -15.76
C ALA A 79 -5.28 3.18 -14.86
N VAL A 80 -5.37 2.62 -13.66
CA VAL A 80 -4.32 2.67 -12.65
C VAL A 80 -3.97 1.25 -12.20
N ALA A 81 -2.70 0.90 -12.21
CA ALA A 81 -2.19 -0.28 -11.51
C ALA A 81 -1.98 0.08 -10.03
N PRO A 82 -2.80 -0.44 -9.09
CA PRO A 82 -2.59 -0.17 -7.67
C PRO A 82 -1.28 -0.78 -7.20
N ASP A 83 -0.58 -0.08 -6.32
CA ASP A 83 0.58 -0.62 -5.64
C ASP A 83 0.10 -1.75 -4.71
N ALA A 84 0.82 -2.87 -4.68
CA ALA A 84 0.42 -4.09 -4.00
C ALA A 84 0.20 -3.93 -2.47
N SER A 85 0.57 -2.80 -1.86
CA SER A 85 0.14 -2.44 -0.52
C SER A 85 0.38 -0.96 -0.21
N GLY A 86 -0.69 -0.17 -0.18
CA GLY A 86 -0.66 1.14 0.46
C GLY A 86 -0.71 0.98 1.98
N GLY A 87 0.37 1.31 2.69
CA GLY A 87 0.39 1.55 4.15
C GLY A 87 0.30 0.34 5.09
N THR A 88 -0.56 -0.64 4.81
CA THR A 88 -0.72 -1.84 5.68
C THR A 88 0.48 -2.78 5.54
N GLY A 89 1.04 -2.90 4.33
CA GLY A 89 2.18 -3.79 4.06
C GLY A 89 3.42 -3.43 4.86
N ALA A 90 3.75 -2.14 5.02
CA ALA A 90 4.92 -1.72 5.79
C ALA A 90 4.75 -1.98 7.29
N ARG A 91 3.56 -1.67 7.86
CA ARG A 91 3.29 -1.91 9.29
C ARG A 91 3.17 -3.40 9.60
N THR A 92 2.60 -4.18 8.68
CA THR A 92 2.54 -5.64 8.78
C THR A 92 3.93 -6.25 8.62
N ALA A 93 4.73 -5.81 7.65
CA ALA A 93 6.10 -6.28 7.47
C ALA A 93 6.99 -5.94 8.68
N LEU A 94 6.83 -4.77 9.30
CA LEU A 94 7.52 -4.44 10.55
C LEU A 94 7.10 -5.37 11.69
N ARG A 95 5.80 -5.63 11.84
CA ARG A 95 5.29 -6.58 12.86
C ARG A 95 5.76 -8.01 12.62
N GLU A 96 5.82 -8.45 11.37
CA GLU A 96 6.32 -9.76 10.98
C GLU A 96 7.82 -9.89 11.21
N ALA A 97 8.59 -8.82 10.93
CA ALA A 97 10.01 -8.76 11.24
C ALA A 97 10.28 -8.83 12.75
N ASP A 98 9.53 -8.08 13.56
CA ASP A 98 9.62 -8.14 15.03
C ASP A 98 9.30 -9.56 15.55
N ALA A 99 8.24 -10.19 15.02
CA ALA A 99 7.88 -11.56 15.37
C ALA A 99 8.96 -12.59 14.99
N ALA A 100 9.62 -12.40 13.84
CA ALA A 100 10.72 -13.25 13.42
C ALA A 100 11.96 -13.10 14.32
N VAL A 101 12.26 -11.88 14.77
CA VAL A 101 13.35 -11.61 15.73
C VAL A 101 13.08 -12.30 17.07
N ASP A 102 11.86 -12.22 17.58
CA ASP A 102 11.50 -12.87 18.84
C ASP A 102 11.52 -14.39 18.72
N ALA A 103 11.09 -14.95 17.59
CA ALA A 103 11.20 -16.38 17.32
C ALA A 103 12.67 -16.85 17.25
N ALA A 104 13.55 -16.07 16.63
CA ALA A 104 14.98 -16.37 16.55
C ALA A 104 15.66 -16.30 17.93
N LYS A 105 15.30 -15.32 18.78
CA LYS A 105 15.78 -15.25 20.17
C LYS A 105 15.31 -16.46 20.98
N ALA A 106 14.04 -16.83 20.85
CA ALA A 106 13.51 -17.99 21.55
C ALA A 106 14.19 -19.31 21.12
N GLU A 107 14.59 -19.44 19.86
CA GLU A 107 15.39 -20.59 19.39
C GLU A 107 16.83 -20.54 19.93
N ALA A 108 17.46 -19.36 19.96
CA ALA A 108 18.78 -19.19 20.54
C ALA A 108 18.80 -19.53 22.04
N ASP A 109 17.78 -19.12 22.79
CA ASP A 109 17.61 -19.46 24.20
C ASP A 109 17.41 -20.98 24.39
N ARG A 110 16.67 -21.63 23.48
CA ARG A 110 16.49 -23.10 23.48
C ARG A 110 17.78 -23.86 23.24
N TRP A 111 18.67 -23.36 22.39
CA TRP A 111 19.93 -24.04 22.10
C TRP A 111 20.95 -23.93 23.22
N GLY A 112 20.71 -23.06 24.21
CA GLY A 112 21.62 -22.87 25.33
C GLY A 112 22.89 -22.21 24.84
N GLY A 113 23.14 -20.98 25.27
CA GLY A 113 24.44 -20.34 25.09
C GLY A 113 25.55 -21.31 25.52
N THR A 114 26.72 -21.13 24.90
CA THR A 114 27.92 -21.98 24.89
C THR A 114 28.52 -22.38 26.26
N ASP A 115 27.78 -22.23 27.36
CA ASP A 115 28.11 -22.56 28.75
C ASP A 115 27.78 -24.00 29.14
N LYS A 116 27.65 -24.93 28.18
CA LYS A 116 27.77 -26.35 28.55
C LYS A 116 29.24 -26.59 28.91
N ALA A 117 29.54 -26.53 30.20
CA ALA A 117 30.87 -26.84 30.72
C ALA A 117 31.35 -28.17 30.10
N PRO A 118 32.54 -28.20 29.49
CA PRO A 118 33.03 -29.41 28.85
C PRO A 118 33.08 -30.53 29.88
N GLU A 119 32.51 -31.68 29.52
CA GLU A 119 32.43 -32.85 30.39
C GLU A 119 33.86 -33.29 30.75
N GLU A 120 34.18 -33.33 32.05
CA GLU A 120 35.53 -33.68 32.51
C GLU A 120 35.91 -35.09 32.01
N PRO A 121 37.13 -35.27 31.47
CA PRO A 121 37.55 -36.56 30.97
C PRO A 121 37.61 -37.58 32.11
N VAL A 122 36.91 -38.70 31.95
CA VAL A 122 36.93 -39.81 32.90
C VAL A 122 38.33 -40.41 32.95
N ASP A 123 38.98 -40.34 34.12
CA ASP A 123 40.30 -40.94 34.33
C ASP A 123 40.25 -42.44 34.07
N ARG A 124 40.99 -42.88 33.04
CA ARG A 124 41.21 -44.31 32.78
C ARG A 124 42.33 -44.79 33.69
N ILE A 125 41.93 -45.48 34.76
CA ILE A 125 42.85 -46.17 35.66
C ILE A 125 43.29 -47.47 34.97
N TRP A 126 44.59 -47.62 34.75
CA TRP A 126 45.23 -48.82 34.20
C TRP A 126 45.62 -49.78 35.32
#